data_AF-A0A538SRG0-F1
#
_entry.id   AF-A0A538SRG0-F1
#
_cell.length_a   1.000
_cell.length_b   1.000
_cell.length_c   1.000
_cell.angle_alpha   90.00
_cell.angle_beta   90.00
_cell.angle_gamma   90.00
#
_symmetry.space_group_name_H-M   'P 1'
#
loop_
_entity.id
_entity.type
_entity.pdbx_description
1 polymer ?
#
loop_
_entity_poly.entity_id
_entity_poly.type
_entity_poly.pdbx_seq_one_letter_code
_entity_poly.pdbx_strand_id
1 'polypeptide(L)'
;MWRDPWALASALAVVPLVLHSLGAPLGEPFADDFDYLRHELLEGGGSFFDGGGSTLWWRPLARQVYFGLLSPLIVARPGLVYAFHLLLLAIASVLLYRAFRRRWPGSWSAACGTFFLLAESTRMLPAWPSHMCDLGALLSAALALHEAACRRLATAMIALLGSLLCKEVGVLAALAVPLFPAWEARDRRERLTWLVATAALVGGWGIAYLAVQRHAHLILPHQAITDPEVLAVPLSLRVVWALANSVRAVFSMAAVRERWETGIEAGMAVVLGAAIWRIVTDRASRSRLRGALPWISWGLAWFVLGTAPLAEVFPAWAPYRSAFGSIGLAAALVSLLAPAGSWLLAAMVGLRLVAFSLSPGPPRLVTAAPMESGAAFDFPKLARLEKFVRETRTLLQRHYPSLPKGALVGHHHLPLMTGYAFSGDKALQVWYRDTTIRWVSFEEFSARPDLPLLTLVEYQAHREPQLALVDAGAMRALLRAMEYSKQSEWDAALAELQRADSLQQDPDAAVLLATIAAKRAILLSTIGDSLGAEHEALRGYALWPDNPDSRYVIAKRRFAQGRLAEAQALLDTVVALGPGDKGAATLLGRVREARARLGR
;
A
#
# COMPACT_ATOMS: atom_id res chain seq x y z
N MET A 1 8.17 33.20 9.62
CA MET A 1 7.85 31.85 10.12
C MET A 1 8.46 31.60 11.50
N TRP A 2 9.77 31.74 11.67
CA TRP A 2 10.48 31.43 12.94
C TRP A 2 10.00 32.13 14.21
N ARG A 3 9.26 33.25 14.09
CA ARG A 3 8.68 33.98 15.23
C ARG A 3 7.28 33.49 15.63
N ASP A 4 6.64 32.67 14.81
CA ASP A 4 5.31 32.09 15.09
C ASP A 4 5.47 30.60 15.42
N PRO A 5 5.40 30.20 16.71
CA PRO A 5 5.63 28.82 17.11
C PRO A 5 4.61 27.85 16.49
N TRP A 6 3.40 28.31 16.18
CA TRP A 6 2.34 27.47 15.59
C TRP A 6 2.56 27.21 14.09
N ALA A 7 3.18 28.17 13.39
CA ALA A 7 3.62 27.96 12.01
C ALA A 7 4.74 26.91 11.95
N LEU A 8 5.69 26.97 12.90
CA LEU A 8 6.76 25.99 13.02
C LEU A 8 6.20 24.61 13.39
N ALA A 9 5.28 24.53 14.36
CA ALA A 9 4.61 23.28 14.72
C ALA A 9 3.88 22.66 13.52
N SER A 10 3.26 23.48 12.66
CA SER A 10 2.59 23.00 11.45
C SER A 10 3.58 22.41 10.44
N ALA A 11 4.73 23.07 10.24
CA ALA A 11 5.79 22.55 9.38
C ALA A 11 6.41 21.25 9.92
N LEU A 12 6.62 21.16 11.23
CA LEU A 12 7.24 20.00 11.88
C LEU A 12 6.27 18.83 12.13
N ALA A 13 4.98 18.99 11.86
CA ALA A 13 3.99 17.93 12.04
C ALA A 13 4.18 16.73 11.10
N VAL A 14 5.10 16.82 10.13
CA VAL A 14 5.53 15.68 9.31
C VAL A 14 6.50 14.76 10.06
N VAL A 15 7.15 15.21 11.14
CA VAL A 15 8.16 14.42 11.89
C VAL A 15 7.58 13.11 12.45
N PRO A 16 6.38 13.08 13.07
CA PRO A 16 5.76 11.82 13.49
C PRO A 16 5.59 10.81 12.34
N LEU A 17 5.28 11.28 11.12
CA LEU A 17 5.17 10.39 9.96
C LEU A 17 6.51 9.74 9.64
N VAL A 18 7.60 10.50 9.65
CA VAL A 18 8.94 9.97 9.41
C VAL A 18 9.31 8.93 10.46
N LEU A 19 9.15 9.27 11.74
CA LEU A 19 9.52 8.40 12.85
C LEU A 19 8.74 7.07 12.82
N HIS A 20 7.44 7.13 12.53
CA HIS A 20 6.57 5.95 12.48
C HIS A 20 6.64 5.16 11.17
N SER A 21 7.43 5.65 10.21
CA SER A 21 7.72 4.99 8.92
C SER A 21 9.14 4.43 8.84
N LEU A 22 9.98 4.62 9.86
CA LEU A 22 11.35 4.12 9.88
C LEU A 22 11.40 2.59 9.70
N GLY A 23 12.30 2.13 8.83
CA GLY A 23 12.43 0.72 8.46
C GLY A 23 11.76 0.36 7.12
N ALA A 24 10.85 1.20 6.62
CA ALA A 24 10.27 1.03 5.29
C ALA A 24 11.23 1.51 4.17
N PRO A 25 11.17 0.90 2.97
CA PRO A 25 11.81 1.33 1.73
C PRO A 25 11.12 2.55 1.08
N LEU A 26 11.02 3.64 1.83
CA LEU A 26 10.23 4.80 1.46
C LEU A 26 10.64 5.41 0.10
N GLY A 27 9.66 5.57 -0.79
CA GLY A 27 9.84 6.14 -2.13
C GLY A 27 10.07 5.12 -3.23
N GLU A 28 10.23 3.83 -2.89
CA GLU A 28 10.52 2.77 -3.88
C GLU A 28 9.38 2.67 -4.91
N PRO A 29 9.69 2.66 -6.22
CA PRO A 29 8.66 2.53 -7.24
C PRO A 29 7.93 1.19 -7.12
N PHE A 30 6.61 1.24 -7.23
CA PHE A 30 5.72 0.12 -7.03
C PHE A 30 4.57 0.12 -8.05
N ALA A 31 4.24 -1.06 -8.57
CA ALA A 31 3.10 -1.34 -9.43
C ALA A 31 3.00 -0.33 -10.60
N ASP A 32 1.92 0.45 -10.66
CA ASP A 32 1.62 1.44 -11.70
C ASP A 32 2.77 2.45 -11.91
N ASP A 33 3.66 2.67 -10.92
CA ASP A 33 4.87 3.49 -11.12
C ASP A 33 5.70 3.02 -12.31
N PHE A 34 5.80 1.70 -12.52
CA PHE A 34 6.56 1.14 -13.63
C PHE A 34 5.91 1.38 -14.99
N ASP A 35 4.61 1.66 -15.04
CA ASP A 35 3.94 2.07 -16.28
C ASP A 35 4.42 3.46 -16.69
N TYR A 36 4.38 4.42 -15.76
CA TYR A 36 4.82 5.79 -16.00
C TYR A 36 6.35 5.87 -16.23
N LEU A 37 7.14 5.14 -15.45
CA LEU A 37 8.60 5.09 -15.61
C LEU A 37 9.01 4.49 -16.95
N ARG A 38 8.35 3.42 -17.39
CA ARG A 38 8.63 2.81 -18.71
C ARG A 38 8.26 3.75 -19.84
N HIS A 39 7.10 4.39 -19.74
CA HIS A 39 6.65 5.36 -20.74
C HIS A 39 7.66 6.51 -20.92
N GLU A 40 8.08 7.13 -19.82
CA GLU A 40 9.01 8.27 -19.85
C GLU A 40 10.45 7.88 -20.17
N LEU A 41 10.95 6.76 -19.63
CA LEU A 41 12.36 6.38 -19.80
C LEU A 41 12.65 5.59 -21.08
N LEU A 42 11.68 4.85 -21.61
CA LEU A 42 11.90 3.85 -22.66
C LEU A 42 11.06 4.04 -23.92
N GLU A 43 9.90 4.70 -23.82
CA GLU A 43 8.97 4.88 -24.96
C GLU A 43 9.01 6.29 -25.56
N GLY A 44 9.83 7.19 -25.00
CA GLY A 44 10.04 8.55 -25.50
C GLY A 44 9.15 9.62 -24.85
N GLY A 45 8.18 9.22 -24.02
CA GLY A 45 7.33 10.10 -23.21
C GLY A 45 6.65 11.25 -23.95
N GLY A 46 6.26 12.28 -23.20
CA GLY A 46 6.07 13.64 -23.73
C GLY A 46 4.67 14.02 -24.25
N SER A 47 3.69 13.12 -24.27
CA SER A 47 2.31 13.49 -24.58
C SER A 47 1.59 14.02 -23.34
N PHE A 48 1.05 15.23 -23.40
CA PHE A 48 0.21 15.77 -22.32
C PHE A 48 -1.26 15.30 -22.40
N PHE A 49 -1.63 14.62 -23.47
CA PHE A 49 -3.02 14.30 -23.81
C PHE A 49 -3.27 12.78 -23.84
N ASP A 50 -2.58 12.04 -22.98
CA ASP A 50 -2.76 10.60 -22.79
C ASP A 50 -2.78 10.22 -21.29
N GLY A 51 -2.65 8.93 -20.98
CA GLY A 51 -2.56 8.43 -19.60
C GLY A 51 -1.13 8.29 -19.06
N GLY A 52 -0.11 8.76 -19.79
CA GLY A 52 1.30 8.67 -19.39
C GLY A 52 1.81 7.24 -19.25
N GLY A 53 1.31 6.30 -20.06
CA GLY A 53 1.61 4.86 -19.95
C GLY A 53 0.56 4.04 -19.22
N SER A 54 -0.35 4.67 -18.47
CA SER A 54 -1.53 4.02 -17.90
C SER A 54 -2.73 4.08 -18.85
N THR A 55 -3.58 3.06 -18.84
CA THR A 55 -4.90 3.10 -19.47
C THR A 55 -5.96 3.77 -18.59
N LEU A 56 -5.56 4.20 -17.39
CA LEU A 56 -6.43 4.77 -16.38
C LEU A 56 -6.15 6.26 -16.22
N TRP A 57 -7.20 7.07 -16.37
CA TRP A 57 -7.27 8.50 -16.01
C TRP A 57 -6.36 9.46 -16.77
N TRP A 58 -6.76 10.73 -16.82
CA TRP A 58 -5.91 11.82 -17.30
C TRP A 58 -5.47 12.71 -16.14
N ARG A 59 -4.17 12.68 -15.80
CA ARG A 59 -3.57 13.40 -14.66
C ARG A 59 -2.21 14.03 -15.03
N PRO A 60 -2.20 15.00 -15.96
CA PRO A 60 -0.99 15.49 -16.63
C PRO A 60 0.09 16.03 -15.71
N LEU A 61 -0.27 16.71 -14.61
CA LEU A 61 0.75 17.24 -13.70
C LEU A 61 1.38 16.15 -12.83
N ALA A 62 0.58 15.19 -12.37
CA ALA A 62 1.03 14.17 -11.43
C ALA A 62 1.62 12.93 -12.10
N ARG A 63 1.29 12.68 -13.37
CA ARG A 63 1.79 11.54 -14.14
C ARG A 63 2.84 12.01 -15.13
N GLN A 64 2.47 12.79 -16.14
CA GLN A 64 3.40 13.17 -17.20
C GLN A 64 4.47 14.16 -16.74
N VAL A 65 4.12 15.30 -16.14
CA VAL A 65 5.13 16.29 -15.71
C VAL A 65 6.00 15.73 -14.59
N TYR A 66 5.39 15.13 -13.57
CA TYR A 66 6.11 14.61 -12.42
C TYR A 66 7.05 13.45 -12.79
N PHE A 67 6.57 12.43 -13.52
CA PHE A 67 7.47 11.34 -13.94
C PHE A 67 8.43 11.81 -15.03
N GLY A 68 8.04 12.66 -15.97
CA GLY A 68 8.96 13.21 -16.98
C GLY A 68 10.15 13.96 -16.36
N LEU A 69 9.92 14.69 -15.25
CA LEU A 69 10.99 15.39 -14.53
C LEU A 69 11.78 14.50 -13.57
N LEU A 70 11.13 13.55 -12.89
CA LEU A 70 11.72 12.83 -11.75
C LEU A 70 12.00 11.35 -12.00
N SER A 71 11.67 10.77 -13.16
CA SER A 71 11.91 9.34 -13.44
C SER A 71 13.33 8.86 -13.15
N PRO A 72 14.41 9.58 -13.56
CA PRO A 72 15.76 9.17 -13.21
C PRO A 72 16.01 9.16 -11.70
N LEU A 73 15.42 10.11 -10.98
CA LEU A 73 15.54 10.23 -9.51
C LEU A 73 14.73 9.15 -8.78
N ILE A 74 13.52 8.85 -9.25
CA ILE A 74 12.65 7.81 -8.69
C ILE A 74 13.37 6.46 -8.72
N VAL A 75 14.00 6.12 -9.85
CA VAL A 75 14.75 4.86 -9.95
C VAL A 75 16.05 4.92 -9.15
N ALA A 76 16.87 5.97 -9.32
CA ALA A 76 18.22 5.98 -8.74
C ALA A 76 18.25 6.26 -7.23
N ARG A 77 17.37 7.13 -6.72
CA ARG A 77 17.36 7.60 -5.33
C ARG A 77 15.93 7.76 -4.78
N PRO A 78 15.18 6.66 -4.61
CA PRO A 78 13.81 6.66 -4.08
C PRO A 78 13.61 7.50 -2.80
N GLY A 79 14.57 7.44 -1.87
CA GLY A 79 14.49 8.20 -0.61
C GLY A 79 14.49 9.73 -0.79
N LEU A 80 15.05 10.26 -1.89
CA LEU A 80 14.96 11.70 -2.19
C LEU A 80 13.57 12.10 -2.69
N VAL A 81 12.86 11.19 -3.36
CA VAL A 81 11.46 11.38 -3.76
C VAL A 81 10.57 11.43 -2.52
N TYR A 82 10.79 10.52 -1.58
CA TYR A 82 10.12 10.56 -0.27
C TYR A 82 10.35 11.89 0.46
N ALA A 83 11.61 12.36 0.53
CA ALA A 83 11.95 13.64 1.14
C ALA A 83 11.28 14.82 0.44
N PHE A 84 11.19 14.80 -0.89
CA PHE A 84 10.47 15.79 -1.68
C PHE A 84 8.97 15.79 -1.34
N HIS A 85 8.32 14.61 -1.29
CA HIS A 85 6.92 14.53 -0.92
C HIS A 85 6.65 15.01 0.52
N LEU A 86 7.53 14.71 1.47
CA LEU A 86 7.43 15.24 2.83
C LEU A 86 7.50 16.77 2.87
N LEU A 87 8.38 17.37 2.07
CA LEU A 87 8.47 18.82 1.95
C LEU A 87 7.16 19.40 1.42
N LEU A 88 6.57 18.80 0.39
CA LEU A 88 5.27 19.23 -0.15
C LEU A 88 4.14 19.11 0.89
N LEU A 89 4.13 18.03 1.69
CA LEU A 89 3.18 17.86 2.80
C LEU A 89 3.33 18.94 3.87
N ALA A 90 4.56 19.26 4.26
CA ALA A 90 4.86 20.32 5.21
C ALA A 90 4.41 21.69 4.67
N ILE A 91 4.66 21.97 3.38
CA ILE A 91 4.20 23.20 2.71
C ILE A 91 2.66 23.26 2.71
N ALA A 92 1.97 22.17 2.35
CA ALA A 92 0.51 22.12 2.37
C ALA A 92 -0.06 22.42 3.78
N SER A 93 0.54 21.84 4.83
CA SER A 93 0.15 22.10 6.21
C SER A 93 0.35 23.57 6.60
N VAL A 94 1.48 24.17 6.24
CA VAL A 94 1.74 25.59 6.48
C VAL A 94 0.80 26.50 5.70
N LEU A 95 0.46 26.16 4.45
CA LEU A 95 -0.49 26.93 3.64
C LEU A 95 -1.89 26.91 4.25
N LEU A 96 -2.37 25.73 4.69
CA LEU A 96 -3.62 25.60 5.43
C LEU A 96 -3.57 26.41 6.73
N TYR A 97 -2.51 26.25 7.54
CA TYR A 97 -2.29 27.04 8.74
C TYR A 97 -2.45 28.54 8.44
N ARG A 98 -1.77 29.06 7.42
CA ARG A 98 -1.81 30.49 7.04
C ARG A 98 -3.19 30.92 6.54
N ALA A 99 -3.92 30.05 5.85
CA ALA A 99 -5.29 30.33 5.39
C ALA A 99 -6.23 30.53 6.58
N PHE A 100 -6.22 29.59 7.54
CA PHE A 100 -7.06 29.66 8.74
C PHE A 100 -6.61 30.73 9.75
N ARG A 101 -5.30 31.01 9.83
CA ARG A 101 -4.70 31.98 10.77
C ARG A 101 -5.24 33.39 10.62
N ARG A 102 -5.82 33.72 9.46
CA ARG A 102 -6.49 35.00 9.22
C ARG A 102 -7.70 35.24 10.10
N ARG A 103 -8.40 34.17 10.51
CA ARG A 103 -9.61 34.28 11.33
C ARG A 103 -9.50 33.59 12.68
N TRP A 104 -8.60 32.62 12.80
CA TRP A 104 -8.45 31.82 14.01
C TRP A 104 -7.14 32.09 14.76
N PRO A 105 -7.12 31.83 16.09
CA PRO A 105 -5.89 31.77 16.86
C PRO A 105 -4.87 30.80 16.26
N GLY A 106 -3.59 30.99 16.59
CA GLY A 106 -2.49 30.15 16.11
C GLY A 106 -2.70 28.65 16.40
N SER A 107 -3.09 28.31 17.63
CA SER A 107 -3.32 26.91 18.03
C SER A 107 -4.44 26.22 17.25
N TRP A 108 -5.54 26.93 16.98
CA TRP A 108 -6.68 26.40 16.22
C TRP A 108 -6.30 26.17 14.76
N SER A 109 -5.60 27.15 14.19
CA SER A 109 -5.11 27.11 12.81
C SER A 109 -4.09 25.99 12.62
N ALA A 110 -3.21 25.77 13.60
CA ALA A 110 -2.23 24.67 13.57
C ALA A 110 -2.94 23.32 13.68
N ALA A 111 -3.86 23.16 14.65
CA ALA A 111 -4.62 21.92 14.78
C ALA A 111 -5.41 21.57 13.51
N CYS A 112 -5.95 22.57 12.80
CA CYS A 112 -6.60 22.38 11.52
C CYS A 112 -5.59 22.04 10.39
N GLY A 113 -4.49 22.78 10.29
CA GLY A 113 -3.47 22.61 9.24
C GLY A 113 -2.67 21.32 9.36
N THR A 114 -2.54 20.74 10.55
CA THR A 114 -1.84 19.47 10.79
C THR A 114 -2.78 18.27 10.83
N PHE A 115 -4.09 18.50 10.78
CA PHE A 115 -5.09 17.46 11.00
C PHE A 115 -4.96 16.30 10.02
N PHE A 116 -4.70 16.56 8.74
CA PHE A 116 -4.51 15.48 7.78
C PHE A 116 -3.18 14.74 7.98
N LEU A 117 -2.15 15.39 8.53
CA LEU A 117 -0.84 14.77 8.77
C LEU A 117 -0.84 13.75 9.91
N LEU A 118 -1.66 13.96 10.94
CA LEU A 118 -1.69 13.08 12.12
C LEU A 118 -2.61 11.87 11.92
N ALA A 119 -2.53 11.24 10.75
CA ALA A 119 -3.30 10.04 10.38
C ALA A 119 -2.36 8.97 9.82
N GLU A 120 -2.61 7.72 10.20
CA GLU A 120 -1.91 6.53 9.68
C GLU A 120 -1.86 6.54 8.15
N SER A 121 -3.01 6.86 7.55
CA SER A 121 -3.26 6.87 6.12
C SER A 121 -2.36 7.82 5.33
N THR A 122 -1.87 8.87 5.98
CA THR A 122 -1.03 9.89 5.35
C THR A 122 0.39 9.38 5.12
N ARG A 123 0.83 8.32 5.80
CA ARG A 123 2.16 7.71 5.58
C ARG A 123 2.36 7.19 4.16
N MET A 124 1.29 6.84 3.47
CA MET A 124 1.37 6.39 2.08
C MET A 124 1.60 7.53 1.10
N LEU A 125 1.13 8.76 1.40
CA LEU A 125 1.27 9.91 0.49
C LEU A 125 2.74 10.25 0.17
N PRO A 126 3.67 10.28 1.15
CA PRO A 126 5.07 10.48 0.85
C PRO A 126 5.78 9.20 0.41
N ALA A 127 5.32 8.02 0.84
CA ALA A 127 6.00 6.75 0.58
C ALA A 127 5.93 6.30 -0.89
N TRP A 128 4.81 6.52 -1.59
CA TRP A 128 4.62 5.99 -2.94
C TRP A 128 4.74 7.10 -4.00
N PRO A 129 5.66 7.00 -5.00
CA PRO A 129 5.77 8.00 -6.07
C PRO A 129 4.44 8.36 -6.75
N SER A 130 3.60 7.37 -7.06
CA SER A 130 2.28 7.59 -7.67
C SER A 130 1.33 8.44 -6.84
N HIS A 131 1.53 8.55 -5.54
CA HIS A 131 0.70 9.38 -4.67
C HIS A 131 0.94 10.88 -4.86
N MET A 132 1.83 11.29 -5.76
CA MET A 132 1.90 12.67 -6.24
C MET A 132 0.55 13.17 -6.78
N CYS A 133 -0.33 12.29 -7.29
CA CYS A 133 -1.68 12.72 -7.70
C CYS A 133 -2.54 13.22 -6.52
N ASP A 134 -2.52 12.50 -5.39
CA ASP A 134 -3.23 12.89 -4.17
C ASP A 134 -2.55 14.07 -3.47
N LEU A 135 -1.22 14.01 -3.33
CA LEU A 135 -0.42 15.04 -2.68
C LEU A 135 -0.44 16.36 -3.46
N GLY A 136 -0.26 16.30 -4.78
CA GLY A 136 -0.36 17.46 -5.66
C GLY A 136 -1.74 18.09 -5.60
N ALA A 137 -2.81 17.29 -5.67
CA ALA A 137 -4.17 17.78 -5.53
C ALA A 137 -4.41 18.48 -4.19
N LEU A 138 -3.94 17.89 -3.09
CA LEU A 138 -4.04 18.43 -1.74
C LEU A 138 -3.24 19.73 -1.56
N LEU A 139 -1.98 19.76 -2.02
CA LEU A 139 -1.11 20.94 -1.95
C LEU A 139 -1.70 22.10 -2.74
N SER A 140 -2.16 21.83 -3.97
CA SER A 140 -2.79 22.82 -4.83
C SER A 140 -4.11 23.32 -4.25
N ALA A 141 -4.91 22.47 -3.61
CA ALA A 141 -6.12 22.89 -2.90
C ALA A 141 -5.79 23.76 -1.66
N ALA A 142 -4.75 23.41 -0.90
CA ALA A 142 -4.26 24.22 0.21
C ALA A 142 -3.77 25.60 -0.24
N LEU A 143 -3.05 25.66 -1.37
CA LEU A 143 -2.62 26.91 -1.99
C LEU A 143 -3.83 27.74 -2.47
N ALA A 144 -4.82 27.11 -3.09
CA ALA A 144 -6.04 27.79 -3.52
C ALA A 144 -6.80 28.41 -2.34
N LEU A 145 -6.93 27.68 -1.22
CA LEU A 145 -7.51 28.22 0.02
C LEU A 145 -6.69 29.37 0.59
N HIS A 146 -5.36 29.27 0.55
CA HIS A 146 -4.47 30.35 0.99
C HIS A 146 -4.64 31.61 0.14
N GLU A 147 -4.62 31.48 -1.18
CA GLU A 147 -4.78 32.61 -2.11
C GLU A 147 -6.19 33.19 -2.06
N ALA A 148 -7.22 32.36 -1.85
CA ALA A 148 -8.59 32.80 -1.60
C ALA A 148 -8.72 33.57 -0.27
N ALA A 149 -8.07 33.10 0.79
CA ALA A 149 -7.97 33.86 2.04
C ALA A 149 -7.28 35.21 1.82
N CYS A 150 -6.32 35.28 0.87
CA CYS A 150 -5.66 36.49 0.38
C CYS A 150 -6.49 37.33 -0.60
N ARG A 151 -7.67 36.87 -1.02
CA ARG A 151 -8.53 37.49 -2.03
C ARG A 151 -7.86 37.65 -3.40
N ARG A 152 -6.99 36.72 -3.75
CA ARG A 152 -6.26 36.72 -5.04
C ARG A 152 -6.89 35.70 -5.97
N LEU A 153 -7.84 36.15 -6.79
CA LEU A 153 -8.64 35.28 -7.66
C LEU A 153 -7.76 34.52 -8.67
N ALA A 154 -6.91 35.23 -9.41
CA ALA A 154 -6.12 34.63 -10.49
C ALA A 154 -5.19 33.50 -9.99
N THR A 155 -4.43 33.75 -8.93
CA THR A 155 -3.54 32.74 -8.34
C THR A 155 -4.30 31.60 -7.68
N ALA A 156 -5.48 31.85 -7.09
CA ALA A 156 -6.36 30.79 -6.61
C ALA A 156 -6.88 29.91 -7.76
N MET A 157 -7.24 30.48 -8.91
CA MET A 157 -7.69 29.71 -10.07
C MET A 157 -6.55 28.87 -10.68
N ILE A 158 -5.34 29.41 -10.74
CA ILE A 158 -4.14 28.66 -11.17
C ILE A 158 -3.88 27.48 -10.21
N ALA A 159 -3.98 27.71 -8.90
CA ALA A 159 -3.83 26.65 -7.91
C ALA A 159 -4.93 25.58 -8.05
N LEU A 160 -6.20 25.98 -8.25
CA LEU A 160 -7.29 25.03 -8.50
C LEU A 160 -7.09 24.22 -9.78
N LEU A 161 -6.61 24.84 -10.85
CA LEU A 161 -6.26 24.14 -12.08
C LEU A 161 -5.18 23.09 -11.80
N GLY A 162 -4.16 23.46 -11.02
CA GLY A 162 -3.14 22.51 -10.57
C GLY A 162 -3.73 21.31 -9.83
N SER A 163 -4.73 21.54 -8.97
CA SER A 163 -5.42 20.46 -8.26
C SER A 163 -6.18 19.53 -9.22
N LEU A 164 -6.94 20.10 -10.16
CA LEU A 164 -7.71 19.37 -11.18
C LEU A 164 -6.82 18.54 -12.12
N LEU A 165 -5.66 19.08 -12.50
CA LEU A 165 -4.69 18.40 -13.36
C LEU A 165 -3.86 17.34 -12.62
N CYS A 166 -3.91 17.32 -11.28
CA CYS A 166 -3.33 16.24 -10.48
C CYS A 166 -4.35 15.12 -10.23
N LYS A 167 -5.60 15.47 -9.91
CA LYS A 167 -6.66 14.50 -9.59
C LYS A 167 -8.05 15.11 -9.67
N GLU A 168 -9.03 14.28 -10.04
CA GLU A 168 -10.43 14.66 -10.24
C GLU A 168 -11.08 15.21 -8.94
N VAL A 169 -10.57 14.81 -7.77
CA VAL A 169 -11.01 15.31 -6.46
C VAL A 169 -10.82 16.84 -6.31
N GLY A 170 -9.97 17.46 -7.14
CA GLY A 170 -9.80 18.91 -7.20
C GLY A 170 -11.09 19.69 -7.51
N VAL A 171 -12.09 19.05 -8.15
CA VAL A 171 -13.42 19.64 -8.36
C VAL A 171 -14.04 20.10 -7.04
N LEU A 172 -13.81 19.36 -5.96
CA LEU A 172 -14.36 19.67 -4.65
C LEU A 172 -13.73 20.91 -4.04
N ALA A 173 -12.42 21.12 -4.24
CA ALA A 173 -11.78 22.37 -3.85
C ALA A 173 -12.38 23.55 -4.63
N ALA A 174 -12.66 23.38 -5.93
CA ALA A 174 -13.29 24.42 -6.75
C ALA A 174 -14.71 24.77 -6.30
N LEU A 175 -15.47 23.79 -5.78
CA LEU A 175 -16.79 24.03 -5.18
C LEU A 175 -16.70 24.73 -3.83
N ALA A 176 -15.70 24.39 -3.01
CA ALA A 176 -15.63 24.85 -1.64
C ALA A 176 -14.88 26.18 -1.44
N VAL A 177 -13.92 26.52 -2.31
CA VAL A 177 -13.17 27.78 -2.24
C VAL A 177 -14.07 29.02 -2.30
N PRO A 178 -15.06 29.14 -3.21
CA PRO A 178 -15.98 30.30 -3.24
C PRO A 178 -16.85 30.44 -1.99
N LEU A 179 -17.02 29.35 -1.24
CA LEU A 179 -17.81 29.26 -0.02
C LEU A 179 -16.95 29.35 1.25
N PHE A 180 -15.65 29.59 1.11
CA PHE A 180 -14.70 29.55 2.22
C PHE A 180 -15.01 30.64 3.27
N PRO A 181 -15.29 30.28 4.55
CA PRO A 181 -15.77 31.25 5.53
C PRO A 181 -14.72 32.25 6.02
N ALA A 182 -13.43 32.02 5.74
CA ALA A 182 -12.36 32.97 6.10
C ALA A 182 -12.47 34.30 5.35
N TRP A 183 -13.18 34.29 4.21
CA TRP A 183 -13.36 35.46 3.37
C TRP A 183 -14.78 36.01 3.54
N GLU A 184 -14.87 37.16 4.19
CA GLU A 184 -16.06 38.00 4.18
C GLU A 184 -16.10 38.75 2.82
N ALA A 185 -16.93 38.28 1.89
CA ALA A 185 -17.16 38.94 0.60
C ALA A 185 -17.59 40.39 0.83
N ARG A 186 -16.97 41.34 0.12
CA ARG A 186 -17.32 42.77 0.27
C ARG A 186 -18.74 43.04 -0.22
N ASP A 187 -19.14 42.33 -1.28
CA ASP A 187 -20.46 42.38 -1.85
C ASP A 187 -20.84 41.05 -2.53
N ARG A 188 -22.08 40.95 -3.01
CA ARG A 188 -22.59 39.78 -3.72
C ARG A 188 -21.91 39.56 -5.08
N ARG A 189 -21.42 40.63 -5.72
CA ARG A 189 -20.79 40.58 -7.05
C ARG A 189 -19.44 39.87 -7.00
N GLU A 190 -18.67 40.12 -5.95
CA GLU A 190 -17.39 39.45 -5.72
C GLU A 190 -17.60 37.94 -5.57
N ARG A 191 -18.57 37.51 -4.74
CA ARG A 191 -18.89 36.08 -4.57
C ARG A 191 -19.36 35.44 -5.88
N LEU A 192 -20.21 36.13 -6.65
CA LEU A 192 -20.63 35.66 -7.97
C LEU A 192 -19.44 35.49 -8.93
N THR A 193 -18.49 36.44 -8.92
CA THR A 193 -17.29 36.38 -9.76
C THR A 193 -16.47 35.13 -9.46
N TRP A 194 -16.28 34.79 -8.18
CA TRP A 194 -15.58 33.57 -7.79
C TRP A 194 -16.33 32.30 -8.20
N LEU A 195 -17.65 32.26 -8.02
CA LEU A 195 -18.48 31.13 -8.44
C LEU A 195 -18.42 30.92 -9.95
N VAL A 196 -18.52 31.98 -10.74
CA VAL A 196 -18.43 31.91 -12.21
C VAL A 196 -17.02 31.47 -12.63
N ALA A 197 -15.98 32.00 -12.02
CA ALA A 197 -14.60 31.63 -12.33
C ALA A 197 -14.31 30.15 -12.03
N THR A 198 -14.74 29.63 -10.87
CA THR A 198 -14.55 28.21 -10.54
C THR A 198 -15.41 27.31 -11.41
N ALA A 199 -16.65 27.71 -11.72
CA ALA A 199 -17.51 26.95 -12.63
C ALA A 199 -16.94 26.89 -14.06
N ALA A 200 -16.44 28.00 -14.59
CA ALA A 200 -15.80 28.04 -15.90
C ALA A 200 -14.53 27.18 -15.93
N LEU A 201 -13.72 27.22 -14.87
CA LEU A 201 -12.52 26.41 -14.75
C LEU A 201 -12.84 24.91 -14.73
N VAL A 202 -13.79 24.47 -13.91
CA VAL A 202 -14.22 23.07 -13.83
C VAL A 202 -14.84 22.62 -15.15
N GLY A 203 -15.67 23.46 -15.79
CA GLY A 203 -16.28 23.16 -17.08
C GLY A 203 -15.23 22.99 -18.18
N GLY A 204 -14.26 23.91 -18.27
CA GLY A 204 -13.16 23.82 -19.24
C GLY A 204 -12.28 22.60 -19.02
N TRP A 205 -11.91 22.31 -17.76
CA TRP A 205 -11.17 21.09 -17.43
C TRP A 205 -11.98 19.83 -17.76
N GLY A 206 -13.27 19.79 -17.44
CA GLY A 206 -14.12 18.62 -17.71
C GLY A 206 -14.26 18.32 -19.20
N ILE A 207 -14.38 19.35 -20.04
CA ILE A 207 -14.38 19.20 -21.51
C ILE A 207 -13.04 18.62 -21.97
N ALA A 208 -11.92 19.17 -21.50
CA ALA A 208 -10.59 18.68 -21.84
C ALA A 208 -10.39 17.23 -21.39
N TYR A 209 -10.83 16.88 -20.18
CA TYR A 209 -10.75 15.54 -19.63
C TYR A 209 -11.50 14.53 -20.50
N LEU A 210 -12.75 14.84 -20.87
CA LEU A 210 -13.54 13.97 -21.74
C LEU A 210 -12.94 13.85 -23.15
N ALA A 211 -12.37 14.93 -23.69
CA ALA A 211 -11.69 14.90 -24.97
C ALA A 211 -10.47 13.97 -24.95
N VAL A 212 -9.61 14.10 -23.92
CA VAL A 212 -8.44 13.24 -23.73
C VAL A 212 -8.83 11.80 -23.47
N GLN A 213 -9.82 11.57 -22.60
CA GLN A 213 -10.33 10.24 -22.31
C GLN A 213 -10.75 9.50 -23.59
N ARG A 214 -11.48 10.18 -24.48
CA ARG A 214 -11.91 9.61 -25.76
C ARG A 214 -10.74 9.42 -26.73
N HIS A 215 -9.83 10.39 -26.79
CA HIS A 215 -8.68 10.36 -27.70
C HIS A 215 -7.68 9.25 -27.34
N ALA A 216 -7.39 9.07 -26.05
CA ALA A 216 -6.43 8.11 -25.54
C ALA A 216 -7.06 6.81 -25.02
N HIS A 217 -8.36 6.59 -25.26
CA HIS A 217 -9.11 5.40 -24.87
C HIS A 217 -8.99 5.05 -23.37
N LEU A 218 -9.01 6.07 -22.52
CA LEU A 218 -8.87 5.90 -21.07
C LEU A 218 -10.17 5.41 -20.44
N ILE A 219 -10.05 4.48 -19.49
CA ILE A 219 -11.20 3.92 -18.76
C ILE A 219 -11.30 4.48 -17.33
N LEU A 220 -12.53 4.56 -16.82
CA LEU A 220 -12.82 4.91 -15.42
C LEU A 220 -12.89 3.63 -14.56
N PRO A 221 -12.54 3.65 -13.26
CA PRO A 221 -12.47 2.45 -12.44
C PRO A 221 -13.78 1.71 -12.27
N HIS A 222 -14.92 2.40 -12.24
CA HIS A 222 -16.20 1.69 -12.16
C HIS A 222 -16.43 0.83 -13.41
N GLN A 223 -15.79 1.15 -14.53
CA GLN A 223 -15.81 0.33 -15.75
C GLN A 223 -14.88 -0.88 -15.63
N ALA A 224 -13.92 -0.87 -14.71
CA ALA A 224 -13.06 -2.01 -14.40
C ALA A 224 -13.68 -2.97 -13.36
N ILE A 225 -14.73 -2.55 -12.64
CA ILE A 225 -15.46 -3.41 -11.69
C ILE A 225 -16.47 -4.26 -12.47
N THR A 226 -16.21 -5.57 -12.57
CA THR A 226 -17.07 -6.52 -13.31
C THR A 226 -17.84 -7.47 -12.41
N ASP A 227 -17.59 -7.47 -11.10
CA ASP A 227 -18.21 -8.40 -10.15
C ASP A 227 -19.71 -8.09 -9.94
N PRO A 228 -20.63 -9.00 -10.31
CA PRO A 228 -22.07 -8.80 -10.17
C PRO A 228 -22.52 -8.57 -8.72
N GLU A 229 -21.88 -9.21 -7.74
CA GLU A 229 -22.26 -9.06 -6.32
C GLU A 229 -21.93 -7.65 -5.83
N VAL A 230 -20.77 -7.13 -6.23
CA VAL A 230 -20.37 -5.75 -5.94
C VAL A 230 -21.31 -4.76 -6.62
N LEU A 231 -21.66 -4.99 -7.89
CA LEU A 231 -22.56 -4.13 -8.65
C LEU A 231 -23.99 -4.09 -8.07
N ALA A 232 -24.45 -5.17 -7.44
CA ALA A 232 -25.76 -5.24 -6.80
C ALA A 232 -25.89 -4.37 -5.53
N VAL A 233 -24.79 -3.98 -4.90
CA VAL A 233 -24.82 -3.17 -3.67
C VAL A 233 -25.34 -1.76 -3.95
N PRO A 234 -26.42 -1.28 -3.29
CA PRO A 234 -26.95 0.07 -3.47
C PRO A 234 -25.92 1.18 -3.23
N LEU A 235 -25.95 2.23 -4.06
CA LEU A 235 -25.05 3.38 -3.94
C LEU A 235 -25.10 4.03 -2.55
N SER A 236 -26.28 4.11 -1.92
CA SER A 236 -26.43 4.65 -0.57
C SER A 236 -25.60 3.90 0.46
N LEU A 237 -25.57 2.57 0.40
CA LEU A 237 -24.74 1.73 1.28
C LEU A 237 -23.25 1.93 1.01
N ARG A 238 -22.85 2.09 -0.27
CA ARG A 238 -21.46 2.38 -0.63
C ARG A 238 -21.00 3.76 -0.12
N VAL A 239 -21.88 4.77 -0.16
CA VAL A 239 -21.61 6.10 0.40
C VAL A 239 -21.47 6.03 1.93
N VAL A 240 -22.37 5.31 2.62
CA VAL A 240 -22.26 5.10 4.07
C VAL A 240 -20.97 4.36 4.42
N TRP A 241 -20.61 3.33 3.66
CA TRP A 241 -19.35 2.61 3.80
C TRP A 241 -18.13 3.53 3.62
N ALA A 242 -18.13 4.39 2.60
CA ALA A 242 -17.06 5.34 2.35
C ALA A 242 -16.91 6.37 3.50
N LEU A 243 -18.04 6.90 3.99
CA LEU A 243 -18.09 7.82 5.13
C LEU A 243 -17.55 7.17 6.40
N ALA A 244 -18.03 5.96 6.72
CA ALA A 244 -17.60 5.23 7.90
C ALA A 244 -16.08 4.96 7.85
N ASN A 245 -15.58 4.44 6.75
CA ASN A 245 -14.15 4.16 6.61
C ASN A 245 -13.29 5.43 6.57
N SER A 246 -13.79 6.55 6.05
CA SER A 246 -13.05 7.81 6.08
C SER A 246 -12.93 8.40 7.47
N VAL A 247 -13.99 8.32 8.28
CA VAL A 247 -13.91 8.70 9.69
C VAL A 247 -12.86 7.83 10.39
N ARG A 248 -12.90 6.51 10.18
CA ARG A 248 -11.92 5.58 10.77
C ARG A 248 -10.49 5.92 10.36
N ALA A 249 -10.24 6.11 9.07
CA ALA A 249 -8.91 6.43 8.53
C ALA A 249 -8.34 7.74 9.07
N VAL A 250 -9.16 8.78 9.21
CA VAL A 250 -8.71 10.07 9.79
C VAL A 250 -8.27 9.93 11.24
N PHE A 251 -8.84 8.98 11.99
CA PHE A 251 -8.46 8.69 13.36
C PHE A 251 -7.45 7.53 13.48
N SER A 252 -6.75 7.20 12.39
CA SER A 252 -5.75 6.13 12.34
C SER A 252 -6.29 4.73 12.66
N MET A 253 -7.62 4.55 12.58
CA MET A 253 -8.29 3.26 12.80
C MET A 253 -8.36 2.46 11.50
N ALA A 254 -8.18 1.15 11.60
CA ALA A 254 -8.22 0.20 10.50
C ALA A 254 -9.64 0.04 9.94
N ALA A 255 -9.79 -0.47 8.70
CA ALA A 255 -11.11 -0.79 8.17
C ALA A 255 -11.72 -2.00 8.92
N VAL A 256 -10.91 -3.03 9.14
CA VAL A 256 -11.22 -4.14 10.04
C VAL A 256 -10.89 -3.73 11.48
N ARG A 257 -11.87 -3.84 12.38
CA ARG A 257 -11.76 -3.34 13.75
C ARG A 257 -10.68 -4.05 14.57
N GLU A 258 -9.85 -3.29 15.26
CA GLU A 258 -8.82 -3.77 16.19
C GLU A 258 -9.21 -3.54 17.66
N ARG A 259 -8.59 -4.28 18.59
CA ARG A 259 -8.99 -4.27 20.03
C ARG A 259 -8.79 -2.90 20.70
N TRP A 260 -7.72 -2.19 20.37
CA TRP A 260 -7.37 -0.90 20.99
C TRP A 260 -8.28 0.25 20.52
N GLU A 261 -8.94 0.10 19.38
CA GLU A 261 -9.76 1.16 18.78
C GLU A 261 -10.96 1.52 19.64
N THR A 262 -11.50 0.58 20.42
CA THR A 262 -12.59 0.85 21.37
C THR A 262 -12.22 1.93 22.38
N GLY A 263 -10.96 1.98 22.82
CA GLY A 263 -10.47 3.03 23.70
C GLY A 263 -10.41 4.40 23.01
N ILE A 264 -10.04 4.42 21.73
CA ILE A 264 -10.02 5.64 20.90
C ILE A 264 -11.45 6.15 20.65
N GLU A 265 -12.37 5.26 20.29
CA GLU A 265 -13.79 5.56 20.11
C GLU A 265 -14.41 6.13 21.39
N ALA A 266 -14.15 5.51 22.54
CA ALA A 266 -14.60 6.00 23.84
C ALA A 266 -14.01 7.38 24.17
N GLY A 267 -12.71 7.58 23.92
CA GLY A 267 -12.05 8.87 24.10
C GLY A 267 -12.67 9.97 23.23
N MET A 268 -12.96 9.67 21.95
CA MET A 268 -13.65 10.59 21.05
C MET A 268 -15.05 10.94 21.56
N ALA A 269 -15.81 9.93 22.01
CA ALA A 269 -17.15 10.13 22.56
C ALA A 269 -17.12 11.02 23.81
N VAL A 270 -16.13 10.86 24.69
CA VAL A 270 -15.94 11.73 25.87
C VAL A 270 -15.62 13.17 25.45
N VAL A 271 -14.70 13.37 24.50
CA VAL A 271 -14.33 14.72 24.03
C VAL A 271 -15.52 15.42 23.36
N LEU A 272 -16.23 14.72 22.47
CA LEU A 272 -17.41 15.27 21.79
C LEU A 272 -18.57 15.51 22.77
N GLY A 273 -18.82 14.57 23.67
CA GLY A 273 -19.84 14.69 24.72
C GLY A 273 -19.58 15.87 25.65
N ALA A 274 -18.32 16.07 26.07
CA ALA A 274 -17.94 17.22 26.87
C ALA A 274 -18.09 18.55 26.12
N ALA A 275 -17.80 18.57 24.81
CA ALA A 275 -18.05 19.75 23.98
C ALA A 275 -19.54 20.09 23.91
N ILE A 276 -20.38 19.09 23.61
CA ILE A 276 -21.84 19.24 23.56
C ILE A 276 -22.38 19.70 24.91
N TRP A 277 -21.95 19.07 26.00
CA TRP A 277 -22.34 19.44 27.37
C TRP A 277 -22.03 20.92 27.64
N ARG A 278 -20.82 21.41 27.31
CA ARG A 278 -20.48 22.82 27.48
C ARG A 278 -21.29 23.75 26.59
N ILE A 279 -21.56 23.38 25.34
CA ILE A 279 -22.39 24.18 24.42
C ILE A 279 -23.83 24.31 24.96
N VAL A 280 -24.35 23.25 25.58
CA VAL A 280 -25.70 23.23 26.15
C VAL A 280 -25.75 23.98 27.49
N THR A 281 -24.74 23.84 28.34
CA THR A 281 -24.75 24.42 29.70
C THR A 281 -24.23 25.86 29.79
N ASP A 282 -23.30 26.26 28.92
CA ASP A 282 -22.69 27.59 28.94
C ASP A 282 -23.18 28.47 27.76
N ARG A 283 -23.87 29.57 28.12
CA ARG A 283 -24.38 30.56 27.15
C ARG A 283 -23.26 31.20 26.33
N ALA A 284 -22.08 31.42 26.90
CA ALA A 284 -20.96 32.02 26.19
C ALA A 284 -20.43 31.06 25.11
N SER A 285 -20.25 29.79 25.44
CA SER A 285 -19.89 28.74 24.48
C SER A 285 -20.92 28.60 23.36
N ARG A 286 -22.22 28.65 23.69
CA ARG A 286 -23.29 28.62 22.69
C ARG A 286 -23.25 29.82 21.72
N SER A 287 -22.99 31.02 22.25
CA SER A 287 -22.86 32.23 21.43
C SER A 287 -21.67 32.12 20.47
N ARG A 288 -20.51 31.67 20.96
CA ARG A 288 -19.32 31.42 20.12
C ARG A 288 -19.60 30.38 19.02
N LEU A 289 -20.33 29.31 19.34
CA LEU A 289 -20.69 28.27 18.36
C LEU A 289 -21.55 28.82 17.22
N ARG A 290 -22.51 29.72 17.50
CA ARG A 290 -23.33 30.33 16.45
C ARG A 290 -22.48 31.05 15.41
N GLY A 291 -21.43 31.76 15.84
CA GLY A 291 -20.46 32.38 14.95
C GLY A 291 -19.58 31.37 14.19
N ALA A 292 -19.45 30.14 14.69
CA ALA A 292 -18.68 29.05 14.10
C ALA A 292 -19.50 28.17 13.13
N LEU A 293 -20.83 28.30 13.09
CA LEU A 293 -21.72 27.50 12.23
C LEU A 293 -21.32 27.49 10.74
N PRO A 294 -20.95 28.63 10.11
CA PRO A 294 -20.49 28.62 8.73
C PRO A 294 -19.27 27.74 8.48
N TRP A 295 -18.36 27.64 9.46
CA TRP A 295 -17.19 26.78 9.39
C TRP A 295 -17.52 25.31 9.56
N ILE A 296 -18.46 25.01 10.46
CA ILE A 296 -18.96 23.65 10.67
C ILE A 296 -19.68 23.15 9.41
N SER A 297 -20.59 23.94 8.84
CA SER A 297 -21.32 23.54 7.64
C SER A 297 -20.40 23.41 6.43
N TRP A 298 -19.50 24.38 6.22
CA TRP A 298 -18.49 24.31 5.16
C TRP A 298 -17.59 23.08 5.29
N GLY A 299 -17.08 22.82 6.51
CA GLY A 299 -16.20 21.69 6.79
C GLY A 299 -16.89 20.34 6.61
N LEU A 300 -18.12 20.19 7.12
CA LEU A 300 -18.90 18.97 6.94
C LEU A 300 -19.28 18.73 5.47
N ALA A 301 -19.68 19.78 4.74
CA ALA A 301 -19.96 19.68 3.32
C ALA A 301 -18.72 19.23 2.53
N TRP A 302 -17.56 19.83 2.81
CA TRP A 302 -16.29 19.39 2.22
C TRP A 302 -15.99 17.93 2.54
N PHE A 303 -16.14 17.51 3.80
CA PHE A 303 -15.84 16.13 4.18
C PHE A 303 -16.77 15.13 3.49
N VAL A 304 -18.08 15.40 3.49
CA VAL A 304 -19.08 14.52 2.85
C VAL A 304 -18.85 14.45 1.34
N LEU A 305 -18.71 15.60 0.67
CA LEU A 305 -18.46 15.64 -0.78
C LEU A 305 -17.07 15.08 -1.12
N GLY A 306 -16.08 15.23 -0.24
CA GLY A 306 -14.73 14.63 -0.31
C GLY A 306 -14.72 13.12 -0.25
N THR A 307 -15.72 12.55 0.43
CA THR A 307 -15.75 11.14 0.78
C THR A 307 -16.76 10.35 -0.07
N ALA A 308 -17.89 10.96 -0.42
CA ALA A 308 -18.95 10.28 -1.17
C ALA A 308 -18.49 9.69 -2.52
N PRO A 309 -17.61 10.35 -3.31
CA PRO A 309 -17.06 9.76 -4.54
C PRO A 309 -16.23 8.49 -4.30
N LEU A 310 -15.77 8.24 -3.07
CA LEU A 310 -15.10 6.99 -2.73
C LEU A 310 -16.08 5.80 -2.74
N ALA A 311 -17.40 6.00 -2.90
CA ALA A 311 -18.32 4.89 -3.18
C ALA A 311 -17.97 4.13 -4.48
N GLU A 312 -17.30 4.79 -5.42
CA GLU A 312 -16.88 4.21 -6.71
C GLU A 312 -15.82 3.11 -6.60
N VAL A 313 -15.08 3.07 -5.48
CA VAL A 313 -13.99 2.11 -5.26
C VAL A 313 -14.41 0.94 -4.38
N PHE A 314 -15.69 0.86 -4.02
CA PHE A 314 -16.22 -0.22 -3.20
C PHE A 314 -16.01 -1.59 -3.89
N PRO A 315 -15.60 -2.65 -3.16
CA PRO A 315 -15.30 -2.70 -1.72
C PRO A 315 -13.81 -2.46 -1.37
N ALA A 316 -12.98 -2.06 -2.33
CA ALA A 316 -11.54 -1.91 -2.17
C ALA A 316 -11.15 -0.61 -1.42
N TRP A 317 -11.19 -0.64 -0.09
CA TRP A 317 -10.80 0.50 0.76
C TRP A 317 -9.28 0.70 0.82
N ALA A 318 -8.86 1.96 0.62
CA ALA A 318 -7.49 2.40 0.85
C ALA A 318 -7.49 3.71 1.67
N PRO A 319 -6.91 3.74 2.89
CA PRO A 319 -7.09 4.84 3.84
C PRO A 319 -6.58 6.21 3.36
N TYR A 320 -5.54 6.23 2.51
CA TYR A 320 -4.93 7.48 2.03
C TYR A 320 -5.92 8.40 1.32
N ARG A 321 -7.00 7.83 0.76
CA ARG A 321 -8.04 8.56 0.03
C ARG A 321 -8.79 9.57 0.91
N SER A 322 -8.77 9.41 2.23
CA SER A 322 -9.45 10.30 3.17
C SER A 322 -8.68 11.60 3.46
N ALA A 323 -7.41 11.71 3.07
CA ALA A 323 -6.58 12.88 3.39
C ALA A 323 -7.19 14.18 2.86
N PHE A 324 -7.70 14.17 1.62
CA PHE A 324 -8.32 15.37 1.01
C PHE A 324 -9.61 15.80 1.72
N GLY A 325 -10.51 14.86 2.03
CA GLY A 325 -11.74 15.12 2.77
C GLY A 325 -11.48 15.59 4.20
N SER A 326 -10.38 15.13 4.81
CA SER A 326 -10.03 15.44 6.20
C SER A 326 -9.78 16.93 6.46
N ILE A 327 -9.45 17.74 5.44
CA ILE A 327 -9.35 19.20 5.56
C ILE A 327 -10.68 19.80 6.04
N GLY A 328 -11.79 19.36 5.47
CA GLY A 328 -13.13 19.79 5.86
C GLY A 328 -13.49 19.33 7.27
N LEU A 329 -13.23 18.05 7.58
CA LEU A 329 -13.49 17.51 8.91
C LEU A 329 -12.67 18.21 10.00
N ALA A 330 -11.42 18.57 9.70
CA ALA A 330 -10.57 19.37 10.57
C ALA A 330 -11.24 20.70 10.91
N ALA A 331 -11.69 21.44 9.89
CA ALA A 331 -12.32 22.73 10.08
C ALA A 331 -13.60 22.62 10.91
N ALA A 332 -14.42 21.59 10.67
CA ALA A 332 -15.64 21.33 11.43
C ALA A 332 -15.35 20.99 12.90
N LEU A 333 -14.42 20.07 13.18
CA LEU A 333 -14.09 19.65 14.53
C LEU A 333 -13.41 20.76 15.33
N VAL A 334 -12.47 21.50 14.74
CA VAL A 334 -11.83 22.64 15.41
C VAL A 334 -12.88 23.70 15.75
N SER A 335 -13.80 23.99 14.82
CA SER A 335 -14.88 24.96 15.02
C SER A 335 -15.93 24.53 16.04
N LEU A 336 -16.08 23.22 16.27
CA LEU A 336 -16.95 22.67 17.31
C LEU A 336 -16.27 22.71 18.69
N LEU A 337 -15.04 22.19 18.77
CA LEU A 337 -14.35 21.94 20.03
C LEU A 337 -13.76 23.21 20.64
N ALA A 338 -13.12 24.04 19.82
CA ALA A 338 -12.32 25.15 20.33
C ALA A 338 -13.17 26.27 20.99
N PRO A 339 -14.38 26.61 20.48
CA PRO A 339 -15.33 27.48 21.19
C PRO A 339 -15.85 26.91 22.51
N ALA A 340 -15.93 25.59 22.66
CA ALA A 340 -16.32 24.91 23.89
C ALA A 340 -15.17 24.89 24.91
N GLY A 341 -13.92 24.76 24.45
CA GLY A 341 -12.72 24.91 25.28
C GLY A 341 -11.45 24.45 24.55
N SER A 342 -10.35 25.19 24.68
CA SER A 342 -9.06 24.85 24.04
C SER A 342 -8.47 23.52 24.52
N TRP A 343 -8.78 23.10 25.75
CA TRP A 343 -8.36 21.80 26.29
C TRP A 343 -9.02 20.62 25.57
N LEU A 344 -10.25 20.78 25.03
CA LEU A 344 -10.93 19.75 24.23
C LEU A 344 -10.21 19.53 22.90
N LEU A 345 -9.72 20.62 22.31
CA LEU A 345 -8.91 20.56 21.10
C LEU A 345 -7.56 19.86 21.38
N ALA A 346 -6.91 20.20 22.50
CA ALA A 346 -5.68 19.53 22.93
C ALA A 346 -5.91 18.03 23.19
N ALA A 347 -7.02 17.67 23.86
CA ALA A 347 -7.40 16.28 24.10
C ALA A 347 -7.64 15.52 22.77
N MET A 348 -8.29 16.15 21.79
CA MET A 348 -8.50 15.57 20.47
C MET A 348 -7.18 15.32 19.73
N VAL A 349 -6.27 16.30 19.73
CA VAL A 349 -4.93 16.13 19.14
C VAL A 349 -4.15 15.03 19.85
N GLY A 350 -4.17 15.01 21.19
CA GLY A 350 -3.52 13.96 21.98
C GLY A 350 -4.07 12.57 21.67
N LEU A 351 -5.39 12.43 21.59
CA LEU A 351 -6.05 11.16 21.21
C LEU A 351 -5.62 10.68 19.83
N ARG A 352 -5.49 11.60 18.86
CA ARG A 352 -5.02 11.27 17.52
C ARG A 352 -3.56 10.86 17.48
N LEU A 353 -2.70 11.49 18.28
CA LEU A 353 -1.30 11.08 18.41
C LEU A 353 -1.18 9.69 19.06
N VAL A 354 -2.01 9.38 20.06
CA VAL A 354 -2.09 8.04 20.65
C VAL A 354 -2.55 7.02 19.61
N ALA A 355 -3.65 7.28 18.90
CA ALA A 355 -4.16 6.40 17.86
C ALA A 355 -3.12 6.18 16.74
N PHE A 356 -2.43 7.24 16.31
CA PHE A 356 -1.35 7.16 15.33
C PHE A 356 -0.18 6.29 15.85
N SER A 357 0.22 6.46 17.11
CA SER A 357 1.31 5.68 17.71
C SER A 357 0.96 4.20 17.90
N LEU A 358 -0.32 3.89 18.15
CA LEU A 358 -0.83 2.53 18.25
C LEU A 358 -1.05 1.86 16.88
N SER A 359 -1.13 2.66 15.81
CA SER A 359 -1.29 2.13 14.45
C SER A 359 -0.08 1.27 14.04
N PRO A 360 -0.25 0.24 13.20
CA PRO A 360 0.84 -0.67 12.84
C PRO A 360 2.04 0.05 12.20
N GLY A 361 3.26 -0.28 12.63
CA GLY A 361 4.49 0.14 11.98
C GLY A 361 4.76 -0.61 10.66
N PRO A 362 5.85 -0.25 9.93
CA PRO A 362 6.24 -1.02 8.76
C PRO A 362 6.62 -2.46 9.15
N PRO A 363 6.28 -3.47 8.32
CA PRO A 363 6.61 -4.85 8.61
C PRO A 363 8.13 -5.05 8.58
N ARG A 364 8.65 -5.78 9.58
CA ARG A 364 10.08 -6.10 9.64
C ARG A 364 10.50 -7.09 8.56
N LEU A 365 9.62 -8.01 8.19
CA LEU A 365 9.87 -9.05 7.19
C LEU A 365 8.75 -9.04 6.15
N VAL A 366 9.08 -9.37 4.92
CA VAL A 366 8.10 -9.73 3.89
C VAL A 366 7.44 -11.04 4.32
N THR A 367 6.13 -11.06 4.40
CA THR A 367 5.34 -12.26 4.72
C THR A 367 4.85 -12.94 3.45
N ALA A 368 4.61 -14.25 3.47
CA ALA A 368 4.10 -15.00 2.31
C ALA A 368 2.72 -14.49 1.84
N ALA A 369 1.81 -14.20 2.78
CA ALA A 369 0.49 -13.62 2.52
C ALA A 369 0.41 -12.16 3.01
N PRO A 370 -0.50 -11.34 2.45
CA PRO A 370 -0.81 -10.03 3.01
C PRO A 370 -1.34 -10.14 4.44
N MET A 371 -1.17 -9.09 5.23
CA MET A 371 -1.78 -9.02 6.56
C MET A 371 -3.31 -9.03 6.45
N GLU A 372 -3.98 -9.88 7.24
CA GLU A 372 -5.44 -10.00 7.26
C GLU A 372 -6.14 -8.81 7.92
N SER A 373 -5.45 -8.10 8.83
CA SER A 373 -5.96 -6.89 9.46
C SER A 373 -5.72 -5.64 8.60
N GLY A 374 -6.38 -4.53 8.98
CA GLY A 374 -6.21 -3.25 8.30
C GLY A 374 -7.24 -2.98 7.20
N ALA A 375 -6.80 -2.31 6.14
CA ALA A 375 -7.59 -2.02 4.94
C ALA A 375 -7.22 -2.95 3.78
N ALA A 376 -7.94 -2.90 2.65
CA ALA A 376 -7.57 -3.68 1.46
C ALA A 376 -6.16 -3.30 0.97
N PHE A 377 -5.79 -2.01 1.05
CA PHE A 377 -4.44 -1.54 0.81
C PHE A 377 -4.08 -0.37 1.75
N ASP A 378 -3.15 -0.60 2.68
CA ASP A 378 -2.68 0.33 3.71
C ASP A 378 -1.14 0.41 3.74
N PHE A 379 -0.59 1.24 4.64
CA PHE A 379 0.85 1.46 4.71
C PHE A 379 1.67 0.18 4.98
N PRO A 380 1.29 -0.72 5.92
CA PRO A 380 2.02 -1.98 6.10
C PRO A 380 2.07 -2.86 4.85
N LYS A 381 0.95 -2.95 4.10
CA LYS A 381 0.91 -3.72 2.84
C LYS A 381 1.76 -3.08 1.75
N LEU A 382 1.74 -1.75 1.62
CA LEU A 382 2.64 -1.02 0.73
C LEU A 382 4.11 -1.28 1.08
N ALA A 383 4.50 -1.05 2.34
CA ALA A 383 5.88 -1.20 2.80
C ALA A 383 6.40 -2.65 2.65
N ARG A 384 5.54 -3.66 2.83
CA ARG A 384 5.86 -5.07 2.53
C ARG A 384 6.26 -5.25 1.06
N LEU A 385 5.47 -4.70 0.14
CA LEU A 385 5.68 -4.89 -1.30
C LEU A 385 6.86 -4.06 -1.80
N GLU A 386 6.98 -2.81 -1.40
CA GLU A 386 8.17 -2.00 -1.69
C GLU A 386 9.44 -2.69 -1.17
N LYS A 387 9.38 -3.38 -0.01
CA LYS A 387 10.56 -4.05 0.57
C LYS A 387 11.00 -5.19 -0.33
N PHE A 388 10.03 -5.97 -0.77
CA PHE A 388 10.25 -7.06 -1.72
C PHE A 388 10.82 -6.56 -3.05
N VAL A 389 10.28 -5.46 -3.60
CA VAL A 389 10.75 -4.84 -4.83
C VAL A 389 12.20 -4.37 -4.70
N ARG A 390 12.50 -3.62 -3.62
CA ARG A 390 13.84 -3.10 -3.36
C ARG A 390 14.86 -4.23 -3.18
N GLU A 391 14.53 -5.26 -2.41
CA GLU A 391 15.41 -6.41 -2.19
C GLU A 391 15.65 -7.18 -3.49
N THR A 392 14.61 -7.39 -4.31
CA THR A 392 14.73 -8.06 -5.62
C THR A 392 15.67 -7.29 -6.53
N ARG A 393 15.44 -5.98 -6.67
CA ARG A 393 16.27 -5.09 -7.48
C ARG A 393 17.72 -5.09 -7.02
N THR A 394 17.93 -4.95 -5.71
CA THR A 394 19.28 -4.89 -5.12
C THR A 394 20.02 -6.21 -5.31
N LEU A 395 19.34 -7.35 -5.10
CA LEU A 395 19.91 -8.68 -5.30
C LEU A 395 20.34 -8.89 -6.77
N LEU A 396 19.44 -8.58 -7.70
CA LEU A 396 19.71 -8.71 -9.13
C LEU A 396 20.83 -7.78 -9.60
N GLN A 397 20.79 -6.49 -9.25
CA GLN A 397 21.82 -5.53 -9.68
C GLN A 397 23.19 -5.80 -9.06
N ARG A 398 23.23 -6.41 -7.87
CA ARG A 398 24.48 -6.80 -7.22
C ARG A 398 25.18 -7.94 -7.96
N HIS A 399 24.43 -8.94 -8.42
CA HIS A 399 24.98 -10.12 -9.10
C HIS A 399 25.09 -9.93 -10.62
N TYR A 400 24.15 -9.17 -11.18
CA TYR A 400 24.05 -8.84 -12.59
C TYR A 400 23.92 -7.32 -12.74
N PRO A 401 25.03 -6.56 -12.68
CA PRO A 401 25.00 -5.10 -12.87
C PRO A 401 24.44 -4.69 -14.24
N SER A 402 24.58 -5.56 -15.24
CA SER A 402 23.94 -5.47 -16.54
C SER A 402 23.41 -6.83 -16.94
N LEU A 403 22.29 -6.85 -17.67
CA LEU A 403 21.74 -8.06 -18.27
C LEU A 403 21.97 -8.07 -19.78
N PRO A 404 22.20 -9.24 -20.40
CA PRO A 404 22.18 -9.37 -21.86
C PRO A 404 20.83 -8.95 -22.44
N LYS A 405 20.84 -8.46 -23.68
CA LYS A 405 19.60 -8.19 -24.43
C LYS A 405 18.77 -9.47 -24.53
N GLY A 406 17.46 -9.35 -24.29
CA GLY A 406 16.53 -10.47 -24.32
C GLY A 406 16.68 -11.43 -23.13
N ALA A 407 17.38 -11.04 -22.06
CA ALA A 407 17.54 -11.89 -20.88
C ALA A 407 16.19 -12.33 -20.30
N LEU A 408 16.13 -13.60 -19.90
CA LEU A 408 15.00 -14.21 -19.24
C LEU A 408 15.33 -14.42 -17.77
N VAL A 409 14.58 -13.79 -16.87
CA VAL A 409 14.76 -13.93 -15.41
C VAL A 409 13.54 -14.66 -14.86
N GLY A 410 13.76 -15.80 -14.22
CA GLY A 410 12.68 -16.57 -13.62
C GLY A 410 12.30 -16.05 -12.23
N HIS A 411 11.12 -16.43 -11.76
CA HIS A 411 10.73 -16.23 -10.38
C HIS A 411 10.03 -17.47 -9.82
N HIS A 412 10.40 -17.85 -8.60
CA HIS A 412 9.88 -19.05 -7.93
C HIS A 412 9.49 -18.72 -6.48
N HIS A 413 8.44 -19.39 -6.01
CA HIS A 413 7.94 -19.28 -4.63
C HIS A 413 7.62 -17.84 -4.17
N LEU A 414 7.17 -16.95 -5.07
CA LEU A 414 6.94 -15.55 -4.69
C LEU A 414 5.76 -15.39 -3.71
N PRO A 415 5.86 -14.45 -2.74
CA PRO A 415 4.76 -14.10 -1.88
C PRO A 415 3.56 -13.55 -2.65
N LEU A 416 2.35 -13.73 -2.12
CA LEU A 416 1.12 -13.22 -2.72
C LEU A 416 1.19 -11.70 -2.93
N MET A 417 0.57 -11.25 -4.04
CA MET A 417 0.54 -9.88 -4.54
C MET A 417 1.88 -9.27 -5.00
N THR A 418 3.00 -9.98 -4.91
CA THR A 418 4.29 -9.43 -5.36
C THR A 418 4.42 -9.32 -6.88
N GLY A 419 3.74 -10.18 -7.64
CA GLY A 419 3.66 -10.04 -9.10
C GLY A 419 3.05 -8.71 -9.54
N TYR A 420 2.03 -8.23 -8.81
CA TYR A 420 1.45 -6.90 -9.04
C TYR A 420 2.47 -5.78 -8.77
N ALA A 421 3.34 -5.96 -7.77
CA ALA A 421 4.35 -4.96 -7.41
C ALA A 421 5.34 -4.64 -8.53
N PHE A 422 5.61 -5.60 -9.43
CA PHE A 422 6.53 -5.42 -10.56
C PHE A 422 5.87 -4.84 -11.83
N SER A 423 4.54 -4.78 -11.89
CA SER A 423 3.79 -4.49 -13.12
C SER A 423 4.24 -5.38 -14.31
N GLY A 424 4.39 -6.68 -14.04
CA GLY A 424 4.95 -7.64 -15.01
C GLY A 424 6.42 -7.34 -15.31
N ASP A 425 6.80 -7.38 -16.60
CA ASP A 425 8.19 -7.20 -17.06
C ASP A 425 8.73 -5.79 -16.82
N LYS A 426 7.85 -4.80 -16.64
CA LYS A 426 8.20 -3.38 -16.66
C LYS A 426 9.21 -3.01 -15.59
N ALA A 427 9.15 -3.62 -14.41
CA ALA A 427 10.16 -3.40 -13.37
C ALA A 427 11.57 -3.74 -13.84
N LEU A 428 11.79 -4.94 -14.42
CA LEU A 428 13.10 -5.32 -14.96
C LEU A 428 13.52 -4.38 -16.09
N GLN A 429 12.59 -4.07 -17.01
CA GLN A 429 12.86 -3.20 -18.15
C GLN A 429 13.30 -1.81 -17.69
N VAL A 430 12.67 -1.25 -16.66
CA VAL A 430 13.03 0.05 -16.09
C VAL A 430 14.38 0.00 -15.36
N TRP A 431 14.65 -1.03 -14.56
CA TRP A 431 15.90 -1.13 -13.81
C TRP A 431 17.12 -1.29 -14.70
N TYR A 432 16.98 -2.03 -15.81
CA TYR A 432 18.06 -2.32 -16.75
C TYR A 432 18.02 -1.46 -18.02
N ARG A 433 16.98 -0.64 -18.18
CA ARG A 433 16.73 0.19 -19.37
C ARG A 433 16.73 -0.59 -20.68
N ASP A 434 16.08 -1.75 -20.66
CA ASP A 434 15.99 -2.64 -21.82
C ASP A 434 14.60 -3.27 -21.89
N THR A 435 13.84 -2.91 -22.93
CA THR A 435 12.46 -3.37 -23.16
C THR A 435 12.36 -4.83 -23.59
N THR A 436 13.49 -5.50 -23.87
CA THR A 436 13.52 -6.90 -24.34
C THR A 436 13.62 -7.92 -23.21
N ILE A 437 13.95 -7.46 -21.99
CA ILE A 437 14.06 -8.31 -20.80
C ILE A 437 12.66 -8.65 -20.28
N ARG A 438 12.49 -9.88 -19.79
CA ARG A 438 11.22 -10.36 -19.24
C ARG A 438 11.37 -11.22 -18.00
N TRP A 439 10.31 -11.25 -17.20
CA TRP A 439 10.07 -12.28 -16.21
C TRP A 439 9.58 -13.56 -16.89
N VAL A 440 9.93 -14.70 -16.32
CA VAL A 440 9.40 -16.01 -16.69
C VAL A 440 8.84 -16.67 -15.44
N SER A 441 7.56 -17.05 -15.49
CA SER A 441 6.93 -17.72 -14.36
C SER A 441 7.51 -19.13 -14.19
N PHE A 442 7.47 -19.64 -12.96
CA PHE A 442 7.86 -21.03 -12.71
C PHE A 442 7.00 -22.03 -13.49
N GLU A 443 5.72 -21.74 -13.72
CA GLU A 443 4.83 -22.57 -14.54
C GLU A 443 5.33 -22.65 -16.00
N GLU A 444 5.65 -21.51 -16.60
CA GLU A 444 6.19 -21.45 -17.95
C GLU A 444 7.52 -22.20 -18.05
N PHE A 445 8.41 -22.00 -17.07
CA PHE A 445 9.71 -22.68 -17.05
C PHE A 445 9.57 -24.19 -16.83
N SER A 446 8.64 -24.62 -15.98
CA SER A 446 8.39 -26.05 -15.75
C SER A 446 7.83 -26.74 -16.99
N ALA A 447 7.01 -26.04 -17.78
CA ALA A 447 6.50 -26.53 -19.05
C ALA A 447 7.57 -26.55 -20.16
N ARG A 448 8.56 -25.64 -20.10
CA ARG A 448 9.67 -25.54 -21.07
C ARG A 448 11.03 -25.35 -20.37
N PRO A 449 11.61 -26.43 -19.79
CA PRO A 449 12.85 -26.33 -19.01
C PRO A 449 14.09 -25.96 -19.85
N ASP A 450 13.99 -26.08 -21.17
CA ASP A 450 15.03 -25.73 -22.16
C ASP A 450 15.17 -24.21 -22.35
N LEU A 451 14.25 -23.40 -21.83
CA LEU A 451 14.37 -21.95 -21.88
C LEU A 451 15.73 -21.49 -21.32
N PRO A 452 16.40 -20.53 -22.00
CA PRO A 452 17.70 -20.01 -21.60
C PRO A 452 17.56 -19.00 -20.45
N LEU A 453 16.96 -19.43 -19.33
CA LEU A 453 16.91 -18.64 -18.10
C LEU A 453 18.32 -18.34 -17.61
N LEU A 454 18.56 -17.07 -17.28
CA LEU A 454 19.80 -16.63 -16.67
C LEU A 454 19.88 -17.09 -15.20
N THR A 455 18.81 -16.82 -14.45
CA THR A 455 18.67 -17.11 -13.01
C THR A 455 17.20 -17.12 -12.66
N LEU A 456 16.87 -17.61 -11.46
CA LEU A 456 15.56 -17.38 -10.85
C LEU A 456 15.73 -16.58 -9.55
N VAL A 457 14.78 -15.70 -9.25
CA VAL A 457 14.65 -15.07 -7.94
C VAL A 457 13.68 -15.90 -7.10
N GLU A 458 14.13 -16.32 -5.91
CA GLU A 458 13.36 -17.15 -5.00
C GLU A 458 13.23 -16.51 -3.63
N TYR A 459 12.00 -16.47 -3.11
CA TYR A 459 11.71 -15.98 -1.77
C TYR A 459 12.06 -17.02 -0.70
N GLN A 460 12.79 -16.56 0.33
CA GLN A 460 13.32 -17.37 1.42
C GLN A 460 12.53 -17.08 2.71
N ALA A 461 11.50 -17.90 2.96
CA ALA A 461 10.68 -17.75 4.15
C ALA A 461 11.54 -17.95 5.43
N HIS A 462 11.41 -17.03 6.40
CA HIS A 462 12.08 -17.07 7.72
C HIS A 462 13.58 -16.77 7.75
N ARG A 463 14.17 -16.25 6.67
CA ARG A 463 15.60 -15.91 6.61
C ARG A 463 15.84 -14.46 6.25
N GLU A 464 17.02 -13.94 6.60
CA GLU A 464 17.55 -12.71 6.04
C GLU A 464 18.89 -13.04 5.34
N PRO A 465 19.10 -12.69 4.06
CA PRO A 465 18.14 -11.99 3.17
C PRO A 465 16.90 -12.85 2.82
N GLN A 466 15.76 -12.19 2.55
CA GLN A 466 14.49 -12.86 2.21
C GLN A 466 14.36 -13.24 0.73
N LEU A 467 15.40 -13.01 -0.05
CA LEU A 467 15.49 -13.34 -1.46
C LEU A 467 16.86 -13.91 -1.74
N ALA A 468 16.91 -14.95 -2.56
CA ALA A 468 18.15 -15.56 -3.04
C ALA A 468 18.05 -15.86 -4.53
N LEU A 469 19.21 -16.07 -5.16
CA LEU A 469 19.28 -16.45 -6.56
C LEU A 469 19.35 -17.96 -6.69
N VAL A 470 18.48 -18.52 -7.51
CA VAL A 470 18.50 -19.93 -7.88
C VAL A 470 19.12 -20.09 -9.25
N ASP A 471 20.12 -20.97 -9.33
CA ASP A 471 20.77 -21.34 -10.58
C ASP A 471 19.78 -22.07 -11.48
N ALA A 472 19.62 -21.58 -12.72
CA ALA A 472 18.72 -22.19 -13.69
C ALA A 472 19.08 -23.67 -13.95
N GLY A 473 20.37 -24.00 -13.94
CA GLY A 473 20.85 -25.38 -14.06
C GLY A 473 20.41 -26.30 -12.92
N ALA A 474 20.44 -25.80 -11.68
CA ALA A 474 19.99 -26.54 -10.50
C ALA A 474 18.49 -26.81 -10.57
N MET A 475 17.68 -25.80 -10.93
CA MET A 475 16.24 -25.97 -11.11
C MET A 475 15.90 -26.95 -12.25
N ARG A 476 16.61 -26.90 -13.39
CA ARG A 476 16.42 -27.91 -14.46
C ARG A 476 16.72 -29.33 -13.99
N ALA A 477 17.78 -29.51 -13.22
CA ALA A 477 18.14 -30.83 -12.68
C ALA A 477 17.07 -31.33 -11.69
N LEU A 478 16.54 -30.46 -10.84
CA LEU A 478 15.40 -30.79 -9.97
C LEU A 478 14.16 -31.21 -10.79
N LEU A 479 13.80 -30.47 -11.83
CA LEU A 479 12.66 -30.82 -12.69
C LEU A 479 12.86 -32.17 -13.40
N ARG A 480 14.07 -32.45 -13.91
CA ARG A 480 14.41 -33.77 -14.49
C ARG A 480 14.31 -34.90 -13.47
N ALA A 481 14.79 -34.68 -12.25
CA ALA A 481 14.66 -35.66 -11.19
C ALA A 481 13.18 -36.00 -10.89
N MET A 482 12.29 -35.01 -10.95
CA MET A 482 10.85 -35.24 -10.79
C MET A 482 10.25 -36.03 -11.94
N GLU A 483 10.77 -35.89 -13.15
CA GLU A 483 10.33 -36.69 -14.29
C GLU A 483 10.79 -38.15 -14.17
N TYR A 484 12.07 -38.38 -13.84
CA TYR A 484 12.58 -39.74 -13.54
C TYR A 484 11.82 -40.39 -12.38
N SER A 485 11.48 -39.61 -11.34
CA SER A 485 10.67 -40.10 -10.22
C SER A 485 9.28 -40.56 -10.65
N LYS A 486 8.61 -39.90 -11.62
CA LYS A 486 7.32 -40.37 -12.14
C LYS A 486 7.46 -41.67 -12.93
N GLN A 487 8.59 -41.83 -13.61
CA GLN A 487 8.93 -43.01 -14.41
C GLN A 487 9.48 -44.16 -13.54
N SER A 488 9.57 -43.98 -12.21
CA SER A 488 10.14 -44.93 -11.27
C SER A 488 11.63 -45.24 -11.48
N GLU A 489 12.35 -44.35 -12.15
CA GLU A 489 13.80 -44.42 -12.36
C GLU A 489 14.54 -43.79 -11.17
N TRP A 490 14.53 -44.48 -10.03
CA TRP A 490 14.95 -43.92 -8.74
C TRP A 490 16.42 -43.48 -8.68
N ASP A 491 17.33 -44.27 -9.26
CA ASP A 491 18.77 -43.97 -9.28
C ASP A 491 19.07 -42.73 -10.13
N ALA A 492 18.43 -42.61 -11.30
CA ALA A 492 18.54 -41.45 -12.17
C ALA A 492 17.98 -40.19 -11.50
N ALA A 493 16.84 -40.32 -10.79
CA ALA A 493 16.25 -39.23 -10.02
C ALA A 493 17.19 -38.76 -8.88
N LEU A 494 17.80 -39.68 -8.13
CA LEU A 494 18.75 -39.34 -7.07
C LEU A 494 20.01 -38.67 -7.62
N ALA A 495 20.54 -39.14 -8.76
CA ALA A 495 21.69 -38.54 -9.43
C ALA A 495 21.41 -37.09 -9.88
N GLU A 496 20.23 -36.83 -10.47
CA GLU A 496 19.85 -35.46 -10.85
C GLU A 496 19.57 -34.55 -9.65
N LEU A 497 19.07 -35.08 -8.52
CA LEU A 497 18.95 -34.29 -7.27
C LEU A 497 20.31 -33.93 -6.69
N GLN A 498 21.27 -34.86 -6.71
CA GLN A 498 22.65 -34.56 -6.30
C GLN A 498 23.29 -33.53 -7.23
N ARG A 499 23.04 -33.63 -8.54
CA ARG A 499 23.47 -32.63 -9.51
C ARG A 499 22.84 -31.26 -9.21
N ALA A 500 21.54 -31.21 -8.91
CA ALA A 500 20.86 -29.97 -8.53
C ALA A 500 21.52 -29.30 -7.31
N ASP A 501 21.81 -30.07 -6.25
CA ASP A 501 22.51 -29.60 -5.04
C ASP A 501 23.90 -29.02 -5.41
N SER A 502 24.66 -29.71 -6.27
CA SER A 502 26.00 -29.27 -6.68
C SER A 502 26.02 -28.04 -7.60
N LEU A 503 24.96 -27.84 -8.38
CA LEU A 503 24.86 -26.74 -9.34
C LEU A 503 24.45 -25.43 -8.66
N GLN A 504 23.70 -25.50 -7.56
CA GLN A 504 23.27 -24.33 -6.82
C GLN A 504 24.46 -23.71 -6.07
N GLN A 505 24.87 -22.51 -6.49
CA GLN A 505 26.04 -21.81 -5.94
C GLN A 505 25.69 -20.91 -4.75
N ASP A 506 24.51 -20.30 -4.76
CA ASP A 506 24.07 -19.43 -3.66
C ASP A 506 23.57 -20.28 -2.48
N PRO A 507 24.27 -20.29 -1.33
CA PRO A 507 23.86 -21.05 -0.15
C PRO A 507 22.63 -20.45 0.55
N ASP A 508 22.26 -19.20 0.22
CA ASP A 508 21.05 -18.56 0.75
C ASP A 508 19.78 -19.02 0.03
N ALA A 509 19.89 -19.78 -1.07
CA ALA A 509 18.78 -20.45 -1.76
C ALA A 509 18.23 -21.66 -0.97
N ALA A 510 17.89 -21.41 0.30
CA ALA A 510 17.50 -22.42 1.27
C ALA A 510 16.22 -23.16 0.89
N VAL A 511 15.25 -22.50 0.27
CA VAL A 511 13.98 -23.10 -0.18
C VAL A 511 14.24 -24.12 -1.29
N LEU A 512 15.05 -23.81 -2.30
CA LEU A 512 15.49 -24.78 -3.29
C LEU A 512 16.26 -25.95 -2.65
N LEU A 513 17.29 -25.65 -1.85
CA LEU A 513 18.13 -26.67 -1.21
C LEU A 513 17.30 -27.58 -0.29
N ALA A 514 16.34 -27.01 0.45
CA ALA A 514 15.38 -27.77 1.25
C ALA A 514 14.49 -28.65 0.38
N THR A 515 14.02 -28.13 -0.75
CA THR A 515 13.20 -28.89 -1.71
C THR A 515 13.99 -30.06 -2.29
N ILE A 516 15.26 -29.87 -2.66
CA ILE A 516 16.14 -30.94 -3.14
C ILE A 516 16.30 -32.01 -2.06
N ALA A 517 16.64 -31.64 -0.82
CA ALA A 517 16.80 -32.57 0.30
C ALA A 517 15.49 -33.33 0.60
N ALA A 518 14.36 -32.62 0.59
CA ALA A 518 13.05 -33.23 0.83
C ALA A 518 12.66 -34.24 -0.26
N LYS A 519 12.92 -33.93 -1.54
CA LYS A 519 12.71 -34.88 -2.64
C LYS A 519 13.62 -36.09 -2.53
N ARG A 520 14.89 -35.92 -2.13
CA ARG A 520 15.80 -37.05 -1.85
C ARG A 520 15.24 -37.91 -0.72
N ALA A 521 14.73 -37.30 0.35
CA ALA A 521 14.13 -38.00 1.47
C ALA A 521 12.91 -38.85 1.08
N ILE A 522 12.04 -38.32 0.22
CA ILE A 522 10.89 -39.07 -0.33
C ILE A 522 11.37 -40.28 -1.14
N LEU A 523 12.35 -40.10 -2.03
CA LEU A 523 12.89 -41.18 -2.85
C LEU A 523 13.57 -42.27 -2.01
N LEU A 524 14.43 -41.89 -1.07
CA LEU A 524 15.07 -42.82 -0.14
C LEU A 524 14.04 -43.60 0.69
N SER A 525 12.96 -42.93 1.13
CA SER A 525 11.87 -43.61 1.84
C SER A 525 11.13 -44.62 0.96
N THR A 526 11.00 -44.35 -0.33
CA THR A 526 10.35 -45.24 -1.31
C THR A 526 11.18 -46.49 -1.58
N ILE A 527 12.50 -46.37 -1.69
CA ILE A 527 13.41 -47.51 -1.92
C ILE A 527 13.80 -48.26 -0.63
N GLY A 528 13.31 -47.82 0.52
CA GLY A 528 13.47 -48.51 1.81
C GLY A 528 14.63 -48.02 2.70
N ASP A 529 15.43 -47.04 2.25
CA ASP A 529 16.48 -46.43 3.07
C ASP A 529 15.88 -45.44 4.08
N SER A 530 15.44 -45.97 5.21
CA SER A 530 14.77 -45.20 6.26
C SER A 530 15.69 -44.24 7.01
N LEU A 531 17.00 -44.55 7.11
CA LEU A 531 17.96 -43.70 7.83
C LEU A 531 18.41 -42.53 6.95
N GLY A 532 18.73 -42.78 5.68
CA GLY A 532 19.02 -41.73 4.70
C GLY A 532 17.82 -40.80 4.51
N ALA A 533 16.60 -41.36 4.42
CA ALA A 533 15.39 -40.56 4.32
C ALA A 533 15.18 -39.62 5.53
N GLU A 534 15.39 -40.12 6.75
CA GLU A 534 15.28 -39.29 7.96
C GLU A 534 16.35 -38.19 7.99
N HIS A 535 17.58 -38.51 7.60
CA HIS A 535 18.68 -37.53 7.55
C HIS A 535 18.40 -36.38 6.57
N GLU A 536 18.03 -36.69 5.33
CA GLU A 536 17.73 -35.69 4.31
C GLU A 536 16.47 -34.88 4.65
N ALA A 537 15.44 -35.51 5.24
CA ALA A 537 14.24 -34.80 5.68
C ALA A 537 14.55 -33.80 6.81
N LEU A 538 15.42 -34.16 7.76
CA LEU A 538 15.85 -33.25 8.81
C LEU A 538 16.71 -32.10 8.25
N ARG A 539 17.57 -32.36 7.26
CA ARG A 539 18.30 -31.31 6.53
C ARG A 539 17.33 -30.33 5.85
N GLY A 540 16.34 -30.85 5.12
CA GLY A 540 15.33 -30.03 4.45
C GLY A 540 14.50 -29.20 5.43
N TYR A 541 14.04 -29.81 6.53
CA TYR A 541 13.28 -29.13 7.58
C TYR A 541 14.08 -28.04 8.29
N ALA A 542 15.39 -28.25 8.51
CA ALA A 542 16.27 -27.23 9.11
C ALA A 542 16.46 -26.00 8.21
N LEU A 543 16.46 -26.19 6.89
CA LEU A 543 16.60 -25.11 5.92
C LEU A 543 15.28 -24.36 5.69
N TRP A 544 14.17 -25.10 5.56
CA TRP A 544 12.84 -24.54 5.36
C TRP A 544 11.80 -25.30 6.20
N PRO A 545 11.48 -24.80 7.41
CA PRO A 545 10.57 -25.47 8.33
C PRO A 545 9.15 -25.68 7.80
N ASP A 546 8.70 -24.93 6.80
CA ASP A 546 7.36 -25.08 6.21
C ASP A 546 7.35 -26.04 5.01
N ASN A 547 8.48 -26.67 4.68
CA ASN A 547 8.56 -27.63 3.59
C ASN A 547 7.66 -28.87 3.87
N PRO A 548 6.60 -29.11 3.05
CA PRO A 548 5.61 -30.15 3.34
C PRO A 548 6.20 -31.56 3.23
N ASP A 549 7.07 -31.81 2.24
CA ASP A 549 7.67 -33.13 1.98
C ASP A 549 8.60 -33.56 3.14
N SER A 550 9.43 -32.64 3.64
CA SER A 550 10.30 -32.91 4.80
C SER A 550 9.48 -33.28 6.03
N ARG A 551 8.43 -32.49 6.33
CA ARG A 551 7.52 -32.77 7.44
C ARG A 551 6.82 -34.12 7.29
N TYR A 552 6.37 -34.45 6.09
CA TYR A 552 5.72 -35.72 5.79
C TYR A 552 6.63 -36.92 6.08
N VAL A 553 7.88 -36.89 5.61
CA VAL A 553 8.85 -37.98 5.84
C VAL A 553 9.20 -38.10 7.33
N ILE A 554 9.45 -36.99 8.02
CA ILE A 554 9.71 -37.00 9.47
C ILE A 554 8.51 -37.57 10.21
N ALA A 555 7.28 -37.16 9.86
CA ALA A 555 6.06 -37.66 10.51
C ALA A 555 5.86 -39.17 10.29
N LYS A 556 6.10 -39.68 9.07
CA LYS A 556 6.05 -41.12 8.76
C LYS A 556 7.04 -41.89 9.65
N ARG A 557 8.24 -41.36 9.86
CA ARG A 557 9.26 -41.96 10.71
C ARG A 557 8.89 -41.93 12.20
N ARG A 558 8.40 -40.79 12.70
CA ARG A 558 7.92 -40.65 14.09
C ARG A 558 6.74 -41.57 14.38
N PHE A 559 5.83 -41.75 13.42
CA PHE A 559 4.74 -42.71 13.53
C PHE A 559 5.26 -44.15 13.67
N ALA A 560 6.22 -44.56 12.84
CA ALA A 560 6.84 -45.89 12.94
C ALA A 560 7.58 -46.13 14.27
N GLN A 561 8.07 -45.06 14.91
CA GLN A 561 8.73 -45.10 16.23
C GLN A 561 7.74 -45.02 17.42
N GLY A 562 6.42 -44.97 17.17
CA GLY A 562 5.40 -44.80 18.21
C GLY A 562 5.32 -43.38 18.80
N ARG A 563 6.03 -42.39 18.23
CA ARG A 563 6.02 -40.98 18.66
C ARG A 563 4.81 -40.24 18.05
N LEU A 564 3.61 -40.66 18.46
CA LEU A 564 2.35 -40.25 17.81
C LEU A 564 2.02 -38.76 17.93
N ALA A 565 2.34 -38.12 19.06
CA ALA A 565 2.05 -36.70 19.26
C ALA A 565 2.85 -35.80 18.31
N GLU A 566 4.13 -36.12 18.10
CA GLU A 566 5.00 -35.39 17.17
C GLU A 566 4.61 -35.63 15.71
N ALA A 567 4.30 -36.88 15.36
CA ALA A 567 3.81 -37.21 14.03
C ALA A 567 2.52 -36.44 13.69
N GLN A 568 1.60 -36.33 14.65
CA GLN A 568 0.37 -35.56 14.48
C GLN A 568 0.64 -34.07 14.26
N ALA A 569 1.47 -33.44 15.11
CA ALA A 569 1.75 -32.01 15.01
C ALA A 569 2.37 -31.62 13.64
N LEU A 570 3.28 -32.46 13.12
CA LEU A 570 3.87 -32.27 11.80
C LEU A 570 2.82 -32.37 10.69
N LEU A 571 1.97 -33.40 10.73
CA LEU A 571 0.94 -33.65 9.71
C LEU A 571 -0.22 -32.65 9.75
N ASP A 572 -0.60 -32.16 10.92
CA ASP A 572 -1.60 -31.10 11.04
C ASP A 572 -1.14 -29.85 10.27
N THR A 573 0.17 -29.54 10.28
CA THR A 573 0.72 -28.43 9.49
C THR A 573 0.75 -28.73 7.99
N VAL A 574 1.13 -29.95 7.59
CA VAL A 574 1.16 -30.34 6.16
C VAL A 574 -0.24 -30.24 5.56
N VAL A 575 -1.26 -30.76 6.25
CA VAL A 575 -2.66 -30.69 5.80
C VAL A 575 -3.18 -29.25 5.80
N ALA A 576 -2.74 -28.40 6.72
CA ALA A 576 -3.10 -26.98 6.71
C ALA A 576 -2.50 -26.23 5.51
N LEU A 577 -1.25 -26.53 5.13
CA LEU A 577 -0.58 -25.93 3.98
C LEU A 577 -1.06 -26.51 2.64
N GLY A 578 -1.47 -27.78 2.63
CA GLY A 578 -1.99 -28.48 1.45
C GLY A 578 -3.23 -29.32 1.76
N PRO A 579 -4.43 -28.71 1.88
CA PRO A 579 -5.66 -29.43 2.22
C PRO A 579 -6.04 -30.54 1.22
N GLY A 580 -5.51 -30.50 0.01
CA GLY A 580 -5.71 -31.51 -1.03
C GLY A 580 -4.77 -32.72 -0.96
N ASP A 581 -3.78 -32.74 -0.06
CA ASP A 581 -2.84 -33.86 0.07
C ASP A 581 -3.48 -35.09 0.73
N LYS A 582 -3.97 -36.00 -0.11
CA LYS A 582 -4.60 -37.26 0.32
C LYS A 582 -3.64 -38.15 1.11
N GLY A 583 -2.34 -38.12 0.81
CA GLY A 583 -1.33 -38.95 1.47
C GLY A 583 -1.11 -38.50 2.91
N ALA A 584 -0.94 -37.19 3.12
CA ALA A 584 -0.81 -36.58 4.44
C ALA A 584 -2.09 -36.76 5.26
N ALA A 585 -3.27 -36.51 4.67
CA ALA A 585 -4.55 -36.68 5.35
C ALA A 585 -4.80 -38.13 5.82
N THR A 586 -4.47 -39.10 4.97
CA THR A 586 -4.60 -40.53 5.30
C THR A 586 -3.68 -40.93 6.44
N LEU A 587 -2.42 -40.49 6.41
CA LEU A 587 -1.47 -40.78 7.50
C LEU A 587 -1.90 -40.11 8.82
N LEU A 588 -2.40 -38.88 8.76
CA LEU A 588 -2.92 -38.16 9.92
C LEU A 588 -4.09 -38.92 10.57
N GLY A 589 -5.01 -39.47 9.76
CA GLY A 589 -6.09 -40.33 10.24
C GLY A 589 -5.57 -41.54 11.03
N ARG A 590 -4.59 -42.26 10.47
CA ARG A 590 -3.95 -43.42 11.13
C ARG A 590 -3.26 -43.06 12.44
N VAL A 591 -2.58 -41.91 12.49
CA VAL A 591 -1.92 -41.41 13.71
C VAL A 591 -2.96 -41.12 14.81
N ARG A 592 -4.05 -40.44 14.46
CA ARG A 592 -5.14 -40.12 15.40
C ARG A 592 -5.82 -41.38 15.94
N GLU A 593 -6.07 -42.37 15.09
CA GLU A 593 -6.61 -43.67 15.50
C GLU A 593 -5.68 -44.41 16.47
N ALA A 594 -4.38 -44.50 16.14
CA ALA A 594 -3.39 -45.16 17.00
C ALA A 594 -3.30 -44.49 18.38
N ARG A 595 -3.37 -43.15 18.42
CA ARG A 595 -3.33 -42.37 19.66
C ARG A 595 -4.60 -42.58 20.51
N ALA A 596 -5.76 -42.68 19.86
CA ALA A 596 -7.02 -43.00 20.53
C ALA A 596 -7.09 -44.43 21.10
N ARG A 597 -6.27 -45.36 20.56
CA ARG A 597 -6.14 -46.72 21.10
C ARG A 597 -5.21 -46.81 22.31
N LEU A 598 -4.17 -45.95 22.38
CA LEU A 598 -3.24 -45.89 23.52
C LEU A 598 -3.75 -45.05 24.70
N GLY A 599 -4.76 -44.21 24.47
CA GLY A 599 -5.42 -43.41 25.52
C GLY A 599 -6.63 -44.10 26.18
N ARG A 600 -6.97 -45.31 25.74
CA ARG A 600 -7.87 -46.25 26.44
C ARG A 600 -7.00 -47.27 27.15
#